data_AF-A0A4Y8TU21-F1
#
_entry.id   AF-A0A4Y8TU21-F1
#
_cell.length_a   1.000
_cell.length_b   1.000
_cell.length_c   1.000
_cell.angle_alpha   90.00
_cell.angle_beta   90.00
_cell.angle_gamma   90.00
#
_symmetry.space_group_name_H-M   'P 1'
#
loop_
_entity.id
_entity.type
_entity.pdbx_description
1 polymer ?
#
loop_
_entity_poly.entity_id
_entity_poly.type
_entity_poly.pdbx_seq_one_letter_code
_entity_poly.pdbx_strand_id
1 'polypeptide(L)'
;MLSAITVVGLLLGGIFSSPDERGLYRQLHYVTHSGASIDANSVVTENLVGYGSSGPFPGWYYGIPVGAVVVLGYMLTMWALNSNVRRPSLRSLELREFDKAVRTHNGYVLSTGFSALLCFQLVPLLAMAAISTYGASYNAIYEVGQRFDAGADIFRDPWLATLGWTMGGLCMLLLIIGVLLLGHLVGWMAAAYGTEVQHQSKGREMPA
;
A
#
# COMPACT_ATOMS: atom_id res chain seq x y z
N MET A 1 -6.19 8.73 -10.86
CA MET A 1 -4.73 8.81 -10.75
C MET A 1 -4.19 7.73 -9.81
N LEU A 2 -4.67 7.65 -8.56
CA LEU A 2 -4.27 6.61 -7.58
C LEU A 2 -4.45 5.18 -8.11
N SER A 3 -5.60 4.87 -8.71
CA SER A 3 -5.88 3.55 -9.30
C SER A 3 -4.90 3.14 -10.40
N ALA A 4 -4.54 4.06 -11.30
CA ALA A 4 -3.58 3.79 -12.36
C ALA A 4 -2.19 3.52 -11.79
N ILE A 5 -1.78 4.29 -10.78
CA ILE A 5 -0.50 4.09 -10.07
C ILE A 5 -0.48 2.74 -9.35
N THR A 6 -1.58 2.35 -8.70
CA THR A 6 -1.70 1.04 -8.05
C THR A 6 -1.62 -0.11 -9.05
N VAL A 7 -2.32 -0.01 -10.18
CA VAL A 7 -2.29 -1.06 -11.22
C VAL A 7 -0.92 -1.17 -11.86
N VAL A 8 -0.29 -0.05 -12.23
CA VAL A 8 1.07 -0.05 -12.78
C VAL A 8 2.08 -0.59 -11.76
N GLY A 9 1.96 -0.19 -10.50
CA GLY A 9 2.81 -0.69 -9.41
C GLY A 9 2.68 -2.20 -9.19
N LEU A 10 1.45 -2.74 -9.25
CA LEU A 10 1.20 -4.18 -9.15
C LEU A 10 1.74 -4.95 -10.37
N LEU A 11 1.61 -4.39 -11.58
CA LEU A 11 2.13 -5.01 -12.81
C LEU A 11 3.66 -5.06 -12.77
N LEU A 12 4.31 -3.95 -12.43
CA LEU A 12 5.77 -3.92 -12.29
C LEU A 12 6.22 -4.86 -11.16
N GLY A 13 5.55 -4.82 -10.00
CA GLY A 13 5.84 -5.74 -8.89
C GLY A 13 5.70 -7.21 -9.28
N GLY A 14 4.67 -7.56 -10.06
CA GLY A 14 4.49 -8.90 -10.62
C GLY A 14 5.62 -9.30 -11.57
N ILE A 15 5.98 -8.44 -12.51
CA ILE A 15 7.07 -8.70 -13.47
C ILE A 15 8.40 -8.90 -12.75
N PHE A 16 8.71 -8.05 -11.76
CA PHE A 16 9.97 -8.16 -11.00
C PHE A 16 9.99 -9.34 -10.01
N SER A 17 8.84 -9.91 -9.67
CA SER A 17 8.70 -11.06 -8.76
C SER A 17 8.43 -12.39 -9.46
N SER A 18 8.48 -12.43 -10.80
CA SER A 18 8.29 -13.68 -11.56
C SER A 18 9.36 -14.71 -11.19
N PRO A 19 9.03 -16.02 -11.21
CA PRO A 19 10.02 -17.07 -11.00
C PRO A 19 11.18 -16.94 -11.99
N ASP A 20 12.38 -17.28 -11.53
CA ASP A 20 13.54 -17.44 -12.42
C ASP A 20 13.37 -18.68 -13.33
N GLU A 21 14.25 -18.88 -14.31
CA GLU A 21 14.29 -20.02 -15.24
C GLU A 21 14.26 -21.39 -14.54
N ARG A 22 14.60 -21.41 -13.24
CA ARG A 22 14.59 -22.58 -12.35
C ARG A 22 13.30 -22.79 -11.55
N GLY A 23 12.28 -21.95 -11.73
CA GLY A 23 10.99 -22.06 -11.02
C GLY A 23 11.00 -21.59 -9.56
N LEU A 24 12.08 -20.98 -9.09
CA LEU A 24 12.20 -20.40 -7.75
C LEU A 24 11.69 -18.95 -7.76
N TYR A 25 10.96 -18.54 -6.73
CA TYR A 25 10.51 -17.15 -6.57
C TYR A 25 11.72 -16.21 -6.54
N ARG A 26 11.71 -15.15 -7.37
CA ARG A 26 12.77 -14.13 -7.34
C ARG A 26 12.78 -13.45 -5.98
N GLN A 27 13.82 -13.74 -5.22
CA GLN A 27 14.17 -12.98 -4.04
C GLN A 27 14.87 -11.70 -4.52
N LEU A 28 14.59 -10.55 -3.90
CA LEU A 28 15.42 -9.38 -4.12
C LEU A 28 16.80 -9.71 -3.55
N HIS A 29 17.74 -10.01 -4.44
CA HIS A 29 19.13 -10.24 -4.07
C HIS A 29 19.69 -8.91 -3.60
N TYR A 30 20.05 -8.86 -2.32
CA TYR A 30 20.84 -7.77 -1.79
C TYR A 30 22.18 -8.35 -1.34
N VAL A 31 23.24 -7.62 -1.69
CA VAL A 31 24.59 -7.96 -1.27
C VAL A 31 24.78 -7.35 0.10
N THR A 32 24.97 -8.19 1.12
CA THR A 32 25.42 -7.72 2.44
C THR A 32 26.83 -8.14 2.68
N HIS A 33 27.65 -7.20 3.11
CA HIS A 33 28.87 -7.52 3.82
C HIS A 33 28.45 -7.71 5.28
N SER A 34 28.41 -8.95 5.77
CA SER A 34 27.91 -9.25 7.13
C SER A 34 28.80 -10.20 7.92
N GLY A 35 29.99 -10.51 7.39
CA GLY A 35 30.93 -11.42 8.03
C GLY A 35 32.34 -11.27 7.47
N ALA A 36 33.27 -11.98 8.10
CA ALA A 36 34.67 -12.02 7.69
C ALA A 36 35.21 -13.45 7.81
N SER A 37 36.08 -13.82 6.89
CA SER A 37 36.96 -14.97 7.04
C SER A 37 38.11 -14.57 7.96
N ILE A 38 38.45 -15.45 8.91
CA ILE A 38 39.48 -15.21 9.92
C ILE A 38 40.56 -16.29 9.85
N ASP A 39 41.82 -15.89 9.97
CA ASP A 39 42.95 -16.82 10.13
C ASP A 39 43.07 -17.32 11.57
N ALA A 40 43.93 -18.32 11.82
CA ALA A 40 44.21 -18.92 13.12
C ALA A 40 44.57 -17.90 14.23
N ASN A 41 45.05 -16.72 13.84
CA ASN A 41 45.36 -15.61 14.74
C ASN A 41 44.22 -14.59 14.91
N SER A 42 42.97 -14.94 14.56
CA SER A 42 41.78 -14.06 14.61
C SER A 42 41.90 -12.78 13.77
N VAL A 43 42.73 -12.82 12.73
CA VAL A 43 42.93 -11.70 11.79
C VAL A 43 42.03 -11.90 10.58
N VAL A 44 41.32 -10.84 10.19
CA VAL A 44 40.44 -10.84 9.02
C VAL A 44 41.26 -10.96 7.75
N THR A 45 41.00 -12.01 6.96
CA THR A 45 41.65 -12.26 5.68
C THR A 45 40.80 -11.76 4.52
N GLU A 46 39.48 -11.93 4.59
CA GLU A 46 38.54 -11.52 3.54
C GLU A 46 37.19 -11.11 4.15
N ASN A 47 36.51 -10.15 3.55
CA ASN A 47 35.11 -9.86 3.86
C ASN A 47 34.21 -10.92 3.21
N LEU A 48 33.38 -11.58 4.03
CA LEU A 48 32.36 -12.48 3.53
C LEU A 48 31.20 -11.67 2.95
N VAL A 49 31.00 -11.87 1.65
CA VAL A 49 29.85 -11.34 0.93
C VAL A 49 28.70 -12.32 1.11
N GLY A 50 27.77 -11.98 2.00
CA GLY A 50 26.51 -12.68 2.15
C GLY A 50 25.55 -12.27 1.04
N TYR A 51 25.11 -13.23 0.23
CA TYR A 51 23.98 -13.02 -0.67
C TYR A 51 22.70 -13.20 0.13
N GLY A 52 22.15 -12.08 0.58
CA GLY A 52 20.88 -12.02 1.28
C GLY A 52 19.71 -12.00 0.31
N SER A 53 18.57 -12.46 0.80
CA SER A 53 17.32 -12.50 0.06
C SER A 53 16.24 -11.98 0.99
N SER A 54 15.63 -10.84 0.66
CA SER A 54 14.45 -10.43 1.43
C SER A 54 13.33 -11.35 0.96
N GLY A 55 12.59 -11.92 1.91
CA GLY A 55 11.51 -12.88 1.65
C GLY A 55 10.61 -12.47 0.48
N PRO A 56 9.85 -13.42 -0.10
CA PRO A 56 9.27 -13.26 -1.43
C PRO A 56 8.61 -11.90 -1.60
N PHE A 57 9.21 -11.07 -2.46
CA PHE A 57 8.56 -9.86 -2.93
C PHE A 57 7.19 -10.29 -3.45
N PRO A 58 6.08 -9.60 -3.13
CA PRO A 58 4.74 -10.10 -3.37
C PRO A 58 4.61 -10.54 -4.83
N GLY A 59 4.69 -11.86 -5.00
CA GLY A 59 4.74 -12.53 -6.29
C GLY A 59 3.45 -12.31 -7.06
N TRP A 60 3.35 -12.87 -8.26
CA TRP A 60 2.05 -13.01 -8.92
C TRP A 60 0.99 -13.68 -8.03
N TYR A 61 1.38 -14.54 -7.08
CA TYR A 61 0.48 -15.11 -6.09
C TYR A 61 -0.25 -14.06 -5.23
N TYR A 62 0.38 -12.92 -4.93
CA TYR A 62 -0.25 -11.79 -4.24
C TYR A 62 -0.73 -10.71 -5.22
N GLY A 63 0.05 -10.45 -6.27
CA GLY A 63 -0.24 -9.44 -7.29
C GLY A 63 -1.49 -9.73 -8.13
N ILE A 64 -1.77 -11.00 -8.47
CA ILE A 64 -2.96 -11.37 -9.26
C ILE A 64 -4.24 -11.16 -8.44
N PRO A 65 -4.41 -11.72 -7.22
CA PRO A 65 -5.64 -11.50 -6.45
C PRO A 65 -5.87 -10.02 -6.15
N VAL A 66 -4.83 -9.30 -5.74
CA VAL A 66 -4.93 -7.86 -5.45
C VAL A 66 -5.22 -7.05 -6.70
N GLY A 67 -4.54 -7.33 -7.81
CA GLY A 67 -4.80 -6.71 -9.10
C GLY A 67 -6.22 -6.94 -9.58
N ALA A 68 -6.73 -8.16 -9.46
CA ALA A 68 -8.11 -8.50 -9.78
C ALA A 68 -9.10 -7.69 -8.92
N VAL A 69 -8.89 -7.60 -7.60
CA VAL A 69 -9.73 -6.81 -6.70
C VAL A 69 -9.70 -5.32 -7.06
N VAL A 70 -8.53 -4.77 -7.39
CA VAL A 70 -8.39 -3.35 -7.79
C VAL A 70 -9.10 -3.08 -9.12
N VAL A 71 -8.93 -3.95 -10.11
CA VAL A 71 -9.57 -3.80 -11.43
C VAL A 71 -11.08 -3.96 -11.32
N LEU A 72 -11.56 -4.98 -10.61
CA LEU A 72 -12.99 -5.19 -10.37
C LEU A 72 -13.61 -4.03 -9.59
N GLY A 73 -12.94 -3.58 -8.52
CA GLY A 73 -13.39 -2.42 -7.75
C GLY A 73 -13.45 -1.15 -8.61
N TYR A 74 -12.47 -0.93 -9.49
CA TYR A 74 -12.48 0.18 -10.44
C TYR A 74 -13.64 0.07 -11.44
N MET A 75 -13.84 -1.11 -12.04
CA MET A 75 -14.95 -1.36 -12.97
C MET A 75 -16.31 -1.15 -12.30
N LEU A 76 -16.50 -1.68 -11.09
CA LEU A 76 -17.73 -1.50 -10.30
C LEU A 76 -17.95 -0.02 -9.96
N THR A 77 -16.90 0.70 -9.56
CA THR A 77 -16.98 2.14 -9.26
C THR A 77 -17.38 2.94 -10.51
N MET A 78 -16.74 2.66 -11.65
CA MET A 78 -17.08 3.30 -12.94
C MET A 78 -18.50 2.95 -13.39
N TRP A 79 -18.92 1.69 -13.20
CA TRP A 79 -20.27 1.25 -13.51
C TRP A 79 -21.32 1.96 -12.63
N ALA A 80 -21.06 2.09 -11.33
CA ALA A 80 -21.92 2.82 -10.40
C ALA A 80 -22.02 4.31 -10.76
N LEU A 81 -20.90 4.95 -11.08
CA LEU A 81 -20.86 6.35 -11.54
C LEU A 81 -21.63 6.52 -12.85
N ASN A 82 -21.39 5.66 -13.84
CA ASN A 82 -22.08 5.69 -15.13
C ASN A 82 -23.60 5.49 -14.96
N SER A 83 -24.01 4.56 -14.09
CA SER A 83 -25.42 4.32 -13.79
C SER A 83 -26.07 5.53 -13.12
N ASN A 84 -25.36 6.20 -12.20
CA ASN A 84 -25.83 7.41 -11.52
C ASN A 84 -25.97 8.60 -12.50
N VAL A 85 -25.03 8.77 -13.42
CA VAL A 85 -25.08 9.84 -14.45
C VAL A 85 -26.22 9.60 -15.44
N ARG A 86 -26.47 8.34 -15.84
CA ARG A 86 -27.52 7.98 -16.82
C ARG A 86 -28.94 8.01 -16.27
N ARG A 87 -29.13 8.19 -14.96
CA ARG A 87 -30.46 8.26 -14.36
C ARG A 87 -31.24 9.49 -14.92
N PRO A 88 -32.51 9.35 -15.33
CA PRO A 88 -33.31 10.48 -15.80
C PRO A 88 -33.38 11.59 -14.75
N SER A 89 -33.23 12.84 -15.15
CA SER A 89 -33.34 13.99 -14.22
C SER A 89 -34.78 14.28 -13.84
N LEU A 90 -34.98 14.85 -12.66
CA LEU A 90 -36.29 15.32 -12.24
C LEU A 90 -36.83 16.42 -13.19
N ARG A 91 -38.14 16.42 -13.42
CA ARG A 91 -38.80 17.28 -14.43
C ARG A 91 -38.93 18.74 -13.99
N SER A 92 -39.10 18.99 -12.70
CA SER A 92 -39.24 20.34 -12.14
C SER A 92 -37.89 21.05 -12.01
N LEU A 93 -37.89 22.36 -12.29
CA LEU A 93 -36.68 23.18 -12.30
C LEU A 93 -35.99 23.21 -10.93
N GLU A 94 -36.78 23.36 -9.86
CA GLU A 94 -36.29 23.42 -8.48
C GLU A 94 -35.66 22.10 -7.99
N LEU A 95 -36.19 20.94 -8.45
CA LEU A 95 -35.64 19.65 -8.05
C LEU A 95 -34.42 19.21 -8.88
N ARG A 96 -34.11 19.88 -10.00
CA ARG A 96 -32.92 19.57 -10.81
C ARG A 96 -31.61 19.94 -10.11
N GLU A 97 -31.58 21.06 -9.40
CA GLU A 97 -30.39 21.46 -8.64
C GLU A 97 -30.12 20.49 -7.49
N PHE A 98 -31.18 20.10 -6.77
CA PHE A 98 -31.11 19.07 -5.74
C PHE A 98 -30.63 17.73 -6.30
N ASP A 99 -31.21 17.25 -7.40
CA ASP A 99 -30.81 15.99 -8.06
C ASP A 99 -29.32 16.03 -8.48
N LYS A 100 -28.84 17.16 -9.02
CA LYS A 100 -27.43 17.35 -9.36
C LYS A 100 -26.53 17.28 -8.11
N ALA A 101 -26.93 17.90 -7.01
CA ALA A 101 -26.20 17.85 -5.75
C ALA A 101 -26.12 16.41 -5.20
N VAL A 102 -27.23 15.67 -5.20
CA VAL A 102 -27.26 14.26 -4.75
C VAL A 102 -26.38 13.37 -5.64
N ARG A 103 -26.44 13.53 -6.97
CA ARG A 103 -25.59 12.76 -7.90
C ARG A 103 -24.12 13.02 -7.65
N THR A 104 -23.75 14.28 -7.44
CA THR A 104 -22.38 14.71 -7.16
C THR A 104 -21.91 14.14 -5.82
N HIS A 105 -22.75 14.22 -4.78
CA HIS A 105 -22.46 13.66 -3.47
C HIS A 105 -22.23 12.15 -3.54
N ASN A 106 -23.11 11.39 -4.20
CA ASN A 106 -22.93 9.95 -4.39
C ASN A 106 -21.61 9.62 -5.11
N GLY A 107 -21.22 10.43 -6.10
CA GLY A 107 -19.92 10.29 -6.76
C GLY A 107 -18.75 10.52 -5.81
N TYR A 108 -18.84 11.54 -4.95
CA TYR A 108 -17.85 11.78 -3.89
C TYR A 108 -17.76 10.61 -2.91
N VAL A 109 -18.89 10.08 -2.42
CA VAL A 109 -18.91 8.94 -1.49
C VAL A 109 -18.24 7.71 -2.11
N LEU A 110 -18.62 7.34 -3.34
CA LEU A 110 -18.04 6.20 -4.06
C LEU A 110 -16.54 6.37 -4.29
N SER A 111 -16.11 7.55 -4.76
CA SER A 111 -14.69 7.83 -5.01
C SER A 111 -13.85 7.81 -3.73
N THR A 112 -14.41 8.30 -2.62
CA THR A 112 -13.77 8.31 -1.31
C THR A 112 -13.59 6.89 -0.78
N GLY A 113 -14.63 6.05 -0.87
CA GLY A 113 -14.55 4.66 -0.43
C GLY A 113 -13.55 3.84 -1.23
N PHE A 114 -13.55 3.99 -2.56
CA PHE A 114 -12.57 3.32 -3.40
C PHE A 114 -11.13 3.81 -3.14
N SER A 115 -10.94 5.12 -2.91
CA SER A 115 -9.63 5.69 -2.57
C SER A 115 -9.13 5.20 -1.20
N ALA A 116 -10.01 5.04 -0.22
CA ALA A 116 -9.67 4.48 1.08
C ALA A 116 -9.18 3.03 0.93
N LEU A 117 -9.90 2.20 0.17
CA LEU A 117 -9.50 0.82 -0.12
C LEU A 117 -8.11 0.76 -0.77
N LEU A 118 -7.85 1.61 -1.77
CA LEU A 118 -6.53 1.68 -2.42
C LEU A 118 -5.42 2.07 -1.45
N CYS A 119 -5.66 3.01 -0.53
CA CYS A 119 -4.68 3.38 0.49
C CYS A 119 -4.33 2.19 1.38
N PHE A 120 -5.34 1.48 1.91
CA PHE A 120 -5.12 0.32 2.78
C PHE A 120 -4.44 -0.85 2.06
N GLN A 121 -4.64 -1.00 0.75
CA GLN A 121 -3.96 -2.02 -0.04
C GLN A 121 -2.48 -1.68 -0.31
N LEU A 122 -2.14 -0.40 -0.42
CA LEU A 122 -0.77 0.06 -0.67
C LEU A 122 0.10 0.10 0.59
N VAL A 123 -0.48 0.34 1.77
CA VAL A 123 0.24 0.40 3.06
C VAL A 123 1.12 -0.83 3.33
N PRO A 124 0.61 -2.09 3.32
CA PRO A 124 1.46 -3.25 3.62
C PRO A 124 2.58 -3.44 2.57
N LEU A 125 2.29 -3.13 1.31
CA LEU A 125 3.27 -3.21 0.22
C LEU A 125 4.41 -2.21 0.41
N LEU A 126 4.10 -0.95 0.70
CA LEU A 126 5.11 0.07 1.00
C LEU A 126 5.88 -0.25 2.29
N ALA A 127 5.22 -0.78 3.32
CA ALA A 127 5.88 -1.15 4.56
C ALA A 127 6.93 -2.25 4.34
N MET A 128 6.60 -3.31 3.60
CA MET A 128 7.56 -4.37 3.27
C MET A 128 8.73 -3.86 2.41
N ALA A 129 8.44 -3.00 1.43
CA ALA A 129 9.48 -2.37 0.60
C ALA A 129 10.39 -1.46 1.42
N ALA A 130 9.83 -0.67 2.34
CA ALA A 130 10.59 0.22 3.21
C ALA A 130 11.52 -0.56 4.15
N ILE A 131 11.02 -1.62 4.80
CA ILE A 131 11.80 -2.45 5.74
C ILE A 131 12.94 -3.17 5.02
N SER A 132 12.65 -3.78 3.87
CA SER A 132 13.68 -4.51 3.09
C SER A 132 14.78 -3.57 2.59
N THR A 133 14.40 -2.42 2.01
CA THR A 133 15.37 -1.42 1.55
C THR A 133 16.19 -0.85 2.70
N TYR A 134 15.55 -0.54 3.83
CA TYR A 134 16.24 -0.02 5.00
C TYR A 134 17.21 -1.04 5.60
N GLY A 135 16.80 -2.31 5.70
CA GLY A 135 17.66 -3.40 6.15
C GLY A 135 18.88 -3.58 5.23
N ALA A 136 18.68 -3.50 3.91
CA ALA A 136 19.76 -3.56 2.93
C ALA A 136 20.73 -2.37 2.98
N SER A 137 20.40 -1.28 3.69
CA SER A 137 21.30 -0.14 3.85
C SER A 137 22.46 -0.39 4.81
N TYR A 138 22.40 -1.44 5.64
CA TYR A 138 23.42 -1.76 6.63
C TYR A 138 24.42 -2.79 6.09
N ASN A 139 25.69 -2.41 6.06
CA ASN A 139 26.81 -3.28 5.73
C ASN A 139 27.85 -3.27 6.86
N ALA A 140 28.23 -4.43 7.36
CA ALA A 140 29.38 -4.61 8.24
C ALA A 140 30.62 -4.88 7.38
N ILE A 141 31.55 -3.93 7.35
CA ILE A 141 32.78 -4.02 6.58
C ILE A 141 33.92 -4.25 7.57
N TYR A 142 34.72 -5.29 7.34
CA TYR A 142 35.96 -5.50 8.07
C TYR A 142 37.15 -5.05 7.22
N GLU A 143 38.15 -4.42 7.85
CA GLU A 143 39.42 -4.10 7.18
C GLU A 143 40.30 -5.37 7.11
N VAL A 144 40.85 -5.68 5.93
CA VAL A 144 41.72 -6.85 5.77
C VAL A 144 43.00 -6.61 6.58
N GLY A 145 43.32 -7.53 7.49
CA GLY A 145 44.44 -7.41 8.43
C GLY A 145 44.06 -6.95 9.84
N GLN A 146 42.80 -6.56 10.10
CA GLN A 146 42.36 -6.21 11.45
C GLN A 146 42.05 -7.45 12.30
N ARG A 147 42.16 -7.33 13.63
CA ARG A 147 41.66 -8.37 14.55
C ARG A 147 40.14 -8.36 14.57
N PHE A 148 39.51 -9.52 14.45
CA PHE A 148 38.05 -9.66 14.44
C PHE A 148 37.38 -9.11 15.71
N ASP A 149 38.05 -9.24 16.86
CA ASP A 149 37.60 -8.74 18.17
C ASP A 149 37.56 -7.20 18.25
N ALA A 150 38.20 -6.48 17.31
CA ALA A 150 38.14 -5.03 17.24
C ALA A 150 36.77 -4.51 16.76
N GLY A 151 35.92 -5.40 16.24
CA GLY A 151 34.60 -5.06 15.69
C GLY A 151 34.64 -4.74 14.20
N ALA A 152 33.45 -4.71 13.58
CA ALA A 152 33.27 -4.30 12.19
C ALA A 152 32.90 -2.82 12.12
N ASP A 153 33.37 -2.13 11.09
CA ASP A 153 32.84 -0.81 10.75
C ASP A 153 31.46 -1.00 10.10
N ILE A 154 30.43 -0.41 10.71
CA ILE A 154 29.08 -0.44 10.16
C ILE A 154 28.98 0.71 9.16
N PHE A 155 29.15 0.38 7.88
CA PHE A 155 28.88 1.29 6.79
C PHE A 155 27.39 1.30 6.47
N ARG A 156 26.80 2.49 6.46
CA ARG A 156 25.41 2.69 6.07
C ARG A 156 25.37 3.35 4.71
N ASP A 157 24.76 2.69 3.72
CA ASP A 157 24.49 3.31 2.43
C ASP A 157 23.42 4.41 2.62
N PRO A 158 23.77 5.71 2.48
CA PRO A 158 22.83 6.79 2.70
C PRO A 158 21.70 6.77 1.67
N TRP A 159 21.94 6.29 0.45
CA TRP A 159 20.92 6.28 -0.60
C TRP A 159 19.81 5.28 -0.29
N LEU A 160 20.17 4.04 0.04
CA LEU A 160 19.21 3.01 0.42
C LEU A 160 18.49 3.35 1.73
N ALA A 161 19.21 3.93 2.69
CA ALA A 161 18.60 4.41 3.93
C ALA A 161 17.56 5.51 3.68
N THR A 162 17.88 6.51 2.85
CA THR A 162 16.95 7.59 2.50
C THR A 162 15.75 7.06 1.70
N LEU A 163 15.96 6.11 0.78
CA LEU A 163 14.88 5.48 0.03
C LEU A 163 13.94 4.70 0.97
N GLY A 164 14.47 3.93 1.90
CA GLY A 164 13.68 3.22 2.92
C GLY A 164 12.86 4.18 3.78
N TRP A 165 13.45 5.30 4.23
CA TRP A 165 12.74 6.33 5.00
C TRP A 165 11.64 7.03 4.21
N THR A 166 11.89 7.37 2.94
CA THR A 166 10.87 8.03 2.10
C THR A 166 9.69 7.10 1.83
N MET A 167 9.94 5.82 1.56
CA MET A 167 8.89 4.80 1.46
C MET A 167 8.12 4.64 2.77
N GLY A 168 8.81 4.62 3.92
CA GLY A 168 8.17 4.59 5.24
C GLY A 168 7.31 5.84 5.52
N GLY A 169 7.79 7.03 5.15
CA GLY A 169 7.03 8.28 5.26
C GLY A 169 5.77 8.28 4.38
N LEU A 170 5.89 7.82 3.13
CA LEU A 170 4.74 7.64 2.22
C LEU A 170 3.74 6.61 2.77
N CYS A 171 4.22 5.51 3.37
CA CYS A 171 3.38 4.52 4.03
C CYS A 171 2.53 5.14 5.14
N MET A 172 3.16 5.93 6.02
CA MET A 172 2.46 6.63 7.10
C MET A 172 1.44 7.64 6.57
N LEU A 173 1.80 8.39 5.53
CA LEU A 173 0.89 9.36 4.90
C LEU A 173 -0.33 8.66 4.28
N LEU A 174 -0.14 7.55 3.57
CA LEU A 174 -1.24 6.75 3.01
C LEU A 174 -2.12 6.14 4.10
N LEU A 175 -1.53 5.70 5.22
CA LEU A 175 -2.29 5.18 6.36
C LEU A 175 -3.19 6.28 6.96
N ILE A 176 -2.64 7.48 7.19
CA ILE A 176 -3.40 8.62 7.73
C ILE A 176 -4.54 8.99 6.78
N ILE A 177 -4.25 9.14 5.48
CA ILE A 177 -5.27 9.44 4.47
C ILE A 177 -6.34 8.35 4.43
N GLY A 178 -5.93 7.07 4.43
CA GLY A 178 -6.86 5.93 4.44
C GLY A 178 -7.81 5.96 5.64
N VAL A 179 -7.29 6.23 6.84
CA VAL A 179 -8.08 6.35 8.07
C VAL A 179 -9.03 7.54 8.00
N LEU A 180 -8.59 8.70 7.51
CA LEU A 180 -9.45 9.88 7.35
C LEU A 180 -10.59 9.63 6.36
N LEU A 181 -10.30 9.04 5.20
CA LEU A 181 -11.31 8.70 4.19
C LEU A 181 -12.30 7.66 4.73
N LEU A 182 -11.83 6.67 5.49
CA LEU A 182 -12.69 5.69 6.16
C LEU A 182 -13.60 6.36 7.20
N GLY A 183 -13.05 7.27 8.01
CA GLY A 183 -13.81 8.06 8.98
C GLY A 183 -14.91 8.89 8.32
N HIS A 184 -14.62 9.56 7.21
CA HIS A 184 -15.64 10.27 6.43
C HIS A 184 -16.73 9.34 5.90
N LEU A 185 -16.35 8.16 5.41
CA LEU A 185 -17.30 7.18 4.88
C LEU A 185 -18.23 6.63 5.98
N VAL A 186 -17.68 6.29 7.15
CA VAL A 186 -18.46 5.90 8.33
C VAL A 186 -19.39 7.02 8.77
N GLY A 187 -18.91 8.27 8.77
CA GLY A 187 -19.73 9.44 9.09
C GLY A 187 -20.94 9.61 8.16
N TRP A 188 -20.75 9.43 6.85
CA TRP A 188 -21.85 9.47 5.89
C TRP A 188 -22.83 8.30 6.05
N MET A 189 -22.32 7.09 6.31
CA MET A 189 -23.18 5.94 6.61
C MET A 189 -24.01 6.17 7.88
N ALA A 190 -23.40 6.69 8.94
CA ALA A 190 -24.10 7.01 10.18
C ALA A 190 -25.18 8.07 9.98
N ALA A 191 -24.93 9.10 9.16
CA ALA A 191 -25.95 10.10 8.84
C ALA A 191 -27.11 9.53 8.00
N ALA A 192 -26.82 8.63 7.06
CA ALA A 192 -27.82 8.00 6.20
C ALA A 192 -28.71 7.01 6.96
N TYR A 193 -28.13 6.15 7.81
CA TYR A 193 -28.87 5.10 8.52
C TYR A 193 -29.35 5.52 9.92
N GLY A 194 -28.67 6.46 10.58
CA GLY A 194 -29.06 6.95 11.91
C GLY A 194 -30.36 7.77 11.88
N THR A 195 -30.64 8.43 10.76
CA THR A 195 -31.87 9.22 10.57
C THR A 195 -33.10 8.33 10.33
N GLU A 196 -32.94 7.15 9.69
CA GLU A 196 -34.03 6.18 9.50
C GLU A 196 -34.55 5.62 10.84
N VAL A 197 -33.66 5.33 11.79
CA VAL A 197 -34.03 4.83 13.13
C VAL A 197 -34.83 5.88 13.91
N GLN A 198 -34.45 7.16 13.78
CA GLN A 198 -35.09 8.26 14.51
C GLN A 198 -36.49 8.60 13.96
N HIS A 199 -36.71 8.48 12.65
CA HIS A 199 -38.02 8.65 12.05
C HIS A 199 -38.98 7.48 12.33
N GLN A 200 -38.49 6.24 12.39
CA GLN A 200 -39.33 5.09 12.77
C GLN A 200 -39.74 5.11 14.26
N SER A 201 -38.88 5.63 15.14
CA SER A 201 -39.21 5.83 16.56
C SER A 201 -40.32 6.87 16.76
N LYS A 202 -40.24 8.02 16.10
CA LYS A 202 -41.29 9.06 16.18
C LYS A 202 -42.62 8.64 15.54
N GLY A 203 -42.60 7.79 14.52
CA GLY A 203 -43.82 7.28 13.88
C GLY A 203 -44.63 6.28 14.73
N ARG A 204 -44.02 5.70 15.78
CA ARG A 204 -44.71 4.79 16.72
C ARG A 204 -45.35 5.48 17.93
N GLU A 205 -45.04 6.75 18.18
CA GLU A 205 -45.53 7.51 19.34
C GLU A 205 -46.75 8.39 19.04
N MET A 206 -47.34 8.31 17.84
CA MET A 206 -48.62 8.96 17.55
C MET A 206 -49.77 7.96 17.76
N PRO A 207 -50.47 7.99 18.92
CA PRO A 207 -51.76 7.33 19.05
C PRO A 207 -52.78 8.00 18.11
N ALA A 208 -53.61 7.17 17.48
CA ALA A 208 -54.76 7.56 16.67
C ALA A 208 -55.83 8.27 17.52
#